data_AF-A0A7K1BP51-F1
#
_entry.id   AF-A0A7K1BP51-F1
#
_cell.length_a   1.000
_cell.length_b   1.000
_cell.length_c   1.000
_cell.angle_alpha   90.00
_cell.angle_beta   90.00
_cell.angle_gamma   90.00
#
_symmetry.space_group_name_H-M   'P 1'
#
loop_
_entity.id
_entity.type
_entity.pdbx_description
1 polymer ?
#
loop_
_entity_poly.entity_id
_entity_poly.type
_entity_poly.pdbx_seq_one_letter_code
_entity_poly.pdbx_strand_id
1 'polypeptide(L)' 'MSKTWVRRPVTVLGVIFGALLLTVLLPVWVIVSVAIDIGTRKWRLPTFRLLCFAWLWLWLETFGITGAVLI' A
#
# COMPACT_ATOMS: atom_id res chain seq x y z
N MET A 1 0.31 -29.06 10.77
CA MET A 1 -0.78 -28.11 11.09
C MET A 1 -0.19 -26.71 11.19
N SER A 2 -0.12 -25.97 10.07
CA SER A 2 0.55 -24.66 10.00
C SER A 2 -0.20 -23.65 10.88
N LYS A 3 0.49 -23.01 11.84
CA LYS A 3 -0.08 -22.03 12.80
C LYS A 3 -0.77 -20.87 12.07
N THR A 4 -2.07 -20.99 11.82
CA THR A 4 -2.93 -19.95 11.21
C THR A 4 -3.02 -18.70 12.10
N TRP A 5 -2.85 -18.88 13.41
CA TRP A 5 -2.81 -17.82 14.43
C TRP A 5 -1.69 -16.79 14.23
N VAL A 6 -0.54 -17.19 13.65
CA VAL A 6 0.61 -16.28 13.43
C VAL A 6 0.45 -15.45 12.15
N ARG A 7 -0.29 -15.96 11.16
CA ARG A 7 -0.42 -15.29 9.86
C ARG A 7 -1.25 -14.01 9.95
N ARG A 8 -2.29 -14.01 10.78
CA ARG A 8 -3.21 -12.88 10.94
C ARG A 8 -2.53 -11.60 11.45
N PRO A 9 -1.76 -11.61 12.56
CA PRO A 9 -1.12 -10.40 13.06
C PRO A 9 0.00 -9.89 12.12
N VAL A 10 0.72 -10.80 11.45
CA VAL A 10 1.77 -10.40 10.50
C VAL A 10 1.17 -9.68 9.29
N THR A 11 0.04 -10.14 8.77
CA THR A 11 -0.67 -9.45 7.68
C THR A 11 -1.21 -8.09 8.13
N VAL A 12 -1.83 -8.02 9.33
CA VAL A 12 -2.35 -6.77 9.91
C VAL A 12 -1.25 -5.73 10.09
N LEU A 13 -0.12 -6.11 10.69
CA LEU A 13 1.03 -5.23 10.84
C LEU A 13 1.59 -4.82 9.47
N GLY A 14 1.67 -5.75 8.52
CA GLY A 14 2.11 -5.47 7.16
C GLY A 14 1.25 -4.42 6.45
N VAL A 15 -0.07 -4.43 6.67
CA VAL A 15 -1.01 -3.43 6.12
C VAL A 15 -0.75 -2.05 6.74
N ILE A 16 -0.67 -1.98 8.08
CA ILE A 16 -0.47 -0.69 8.77
C ILE A 16 0.90 -0.08 8.43
N PHE A 17 1.97 -0.88 8.49
CA PHE A 17 3.30 -0.43 8.11
C PHE A 17 3.37 -0.07 6.63
N GLY A 18 2.72 -0.85 5.75
CA GLY A 18 2.65 -0.54 4.32
C GLY A 18 1.98 0.80 4.04
N ALA A 19 0.86 1.08 4.72
CA ALA A 19 0.15 2.36 4.61
C ALA A 19 1.04 3.53 5.04
N LEU A 20 1.71 3.41 6.19
CA LEU A 20 2.64 4.43 6.69
C LEU A 20 3.84 4.63 5.77
N LEU A 21 4.45 3.54 5.30
CA LEU A 21 5.64 3.60 4.45
C LEU A 21 5.34 4.30 3.13
N LEU A 22 4.23 3.92 2.48
CA LEU A 22 3.75 4.63 1.28
C LEU A 22 3.47 6.09 1.60
N THR A 23 2.91 6.38 2.78
CA THR A 23 2.61 7.75 3.22
C THR A 23 3.83 8.63 3.38
N VAL A 24 4.85 8.13 4.06
CA VAL A 24 6.12 8.86 4.26
C VAL A 24 6.89 8.98 2.94
N LEU A 25 6.86 7.94 2.11
CA LEU A 25 7.55 7.93 0.82
C LEU A 25 6.75 8.60 -0.30
N LEU A 26 5.61 9.25 -0.04
CA LEU A 26 4.78 9.93 -1.04
C LEU A 26 5.60 10.69 -2.09
N PRO A 27 6.44 11.66 -1.70
CA PRO A 27 7.19 12.42 -2.70
C PRO A 27 8.13 11.52 -3.51
N VAL A 28 8.75 10.52 -2.88
CA VAL A 28 9.74 9.66 -3.52
C VAL A 28 9.08 8.73 -4.54
N TRP A 29 8.08 7.94 -4.14
CA TRP A 29 7.51 6.95 -5.05
C TRP A 29 6.66 7.61 -6.15
N VAL A 30 6.05 8.78 -5.89
CA VAL A 30 5.34 9.55 -6.94
C VAL A 30 6.32 9.97 -8.03
N ILE A 31 7.44 10.59 -7.65
CA ILE A 31 8.45 11.04 -8.62
C ILE A 31 9.05 9.84 -9.36
N VAL A 32 9.43 8.78 -8.65
CA VAL A 32 10.06 7.59 -9.24
C VAL A 32 9.11 6.88 -10.21
N SER A 33 7.85 6.65 -9.82
CA SER A 33 6.88 5.95 -10.68
C SER A 33 6.53 6.74 -11.94
N VAL A 34 6.38 8.06 -11.82
CA VAL A 34 6.16 8.95 -12.96
C VAL A 34 7.40 8.97 -13.87
N ALA A 35 8.61 9.07 -13.31
CA ALA A 35 9.84 9.03 -14.08
C ALA A 35 10.02 7.70 -14.85
N ILE A 36 9.71 6.57 -14.21
CA ILE A 36 9.74 5.24 -14.85
C ILE A 36 8.72 5.17 -16.00
N ASP A 37 7.48 5.60 -15.76
CA ASP A 37 6.42 5.51 -16.75
C ASP A 37 6.70 6.45 -17.96
N ILE A 38 7.24 7.65 -17.73
CA ILE A 38 7.72 8.56 -18.78
C ILE A 38 8.91 7.94 -19.54
N GLY A 39 9.90 7.41 -18.81
CA GLY A 39 11.09 6.78 -19.40
C GLY A 39 10.73 5.57 -20.28
N THR A 40 9.68 4.83 -19.92
CA THR A 40 9.15 3.70 -20.69
C THR A 40 8.18 4.15 -21.80
N ARG A 41 7.99 5.46 -22.01
CA ARG A 41 7.00 6.08 -22.93
C ARG A 41 5.56 5.60 -22.71
N LYS A 42 5.25 5.15 -21.49
CA LYS A 42 3.91 4.70 -21.10
C LYS A 42 3.13 5.89 -20.56
N TRP A 43 2.53 6.65 -21.48
CA TRP A 43 1.70 7.82 -21.16
C TRP A 43 0.48 7.53 -20.29
N ARG A 44 0.08 6.26 -20.16
CA ARG A 44 -1.02 5.84 -19.28
C ARG A 44 -0.62 5.69 -17.80
N LEU A 45 0.64 5.97 -17.46
CA LEU A 45 1.20 5.93 -16.10
C LEU A 45 0.77 4.69 -15.30
N PRO A 46 0.96 3.46 -15.84
CA PRO A 46 0.46 2.25 -15.20
C PRO A 46 1.07 1.99 -13.83
N THR A 47 2.35 2.32 -13.62
CA THR A 47 3.05 2.10 -12.35
C THR A 47 2.53 3.07 -11.30
N PHE A 48 2.40 4.35 -11.67
CA PHE A 48 1.82 5.36 -10.79
C PHE A 48 0.39 4.99 -10.36
N ARG A 49 -0.44 4.52 -11.29
CA ARG A 49 -1.82 4.09 -10.99
C ARG A 49 -1.87 2.90 -10.05
N LEU A 50 -0.97 1.91 -10.22
CA LEU A 50 -0.88 0.75 -9.34
C LEU A 50 -0.49 1.16 -7.91
N LEU A 51 0.46 2.07 -7.76
CA LEU A 51 0.89 2.56 -6.45
C LEU A 51 -0.19 3.42 -5.77
N CYS A 52 -0.89 4.27 -6.52
CA CYS A 52 -2.04 5.02 -6.03
C CYS A 52 -3.15 4.07 -5.54
N PHE A 53 -3.43 3.01 -6.30
CA PHE A 53 -4.39 1.99 -5.90
C PHE A 53 -3.94 1.26 -4.63
N ALA A 54 -2.68 0.82 -4.57
CA ALA A 54 -2.13 0.14 -3.40
C ALA A 54 -2.18 1.02 -2.14
N TRP A 55 -1.85 2.31 -2.28
CA TRP A 55 -1.96 3.28 -1.20
C TRP A 55 -3.39 3.38 -0.67
N LEU A 56 -4.36 3.66 -1.56
CA LEU A 56 -5.76 3.84 -1.17
C LEU A 56 -6.30 2.56 -0.51
N TRP A 57 -5.96 1.41 -1.08
CA TRP A 57 -6.32 0.11 -0.54
C TRP A 57 -5.78 -0.10 0.88
N LEU A 58 -4.50 0.21 1.11
CA LEU A 58 -3.86 0.05 2.42
C LEU A 58 -4.51 0.93 3.49
N TRP A 59 -4.87 2.16 3.16
CA TRP A 59 -5.60 3.03 4.08
C TRP A 59 -7.01 2.52 4.35
N LEU A 60 -7.75 2.10 3.32
CA LEU A 60 -9.09 1.52 3.47
C LEU A 60 -9.06 0.29 4.40
N GLU A 61 -8.11 -0.62 4.18
CA GLU A 61 -7.92 -1.80 5.00
C GLU A 61 -7.54 -1.43 6.44
N THR A 62 -6.69 -0.41 6.63
CA THR A 62 -6.33 0.10 7.96
C THR A 62 -7.56 0.62 8.72
N PHE A 63 -8.46 1.33 8.04
CA PHE A 63 -9.74 1.75 8.63
C PHE A 63 -10.63 0.55 8.99
N GLY A 64 -10.70 -0.46 8.13
CA GLY A 64 -11.45 -1.69 8.39
C GLY A 64 -10.92 -2.47 9.61
N ILE A 65 -9.59 -2.61 9.72
CA ILE A 65 -8.94 -3.23 10.87
C ILE A 65 -9.20 -2.42 12.15
N THR A 66 -9.05 -1.09 12.08
CA THR A 66 -9.28 -0.21 13.23
C THR A 66 -10.74 -0.27 13.69
N GLY A 67 -11.69 -0.27 12.76
CA GLY A 67 -13.11 -0.45 13.05
C GLY A 67 -13.41 -1.80 13.69
N ALA A 68 -12.81 -2.89 13.19
CA ALA A 68 -12.98 -4.22 13.75
C ALA A 68 -12.33 -4.42 15.13
N VAL A 69 -11.34 -3.59 15.50
CA VAL A 69 -10.74 -3.60 16.84
C VAL A 69 -11.57 -2.78 17.84
N LEU A 70 -12.26 -1.74 17.37
CA LEU A 70 -13.05 -0.83 18.20
C LEU A 70 -14.49 -1.30 18.46
N ILE A 71 -15.02 -2.22 17.65
CA ILE A 71 -16.36 -2.84 17.77
C ILE A 71 -16.23 -4.17 18.51
#